data_AF-A0A813FSF6-F1
#
_entry.id   AF-A0A813FSF6-F1
#
_cell.length_a   1.000
_cell.length_b   1.000
_cell.length_c   1.000
_cell.angle_alpha   90.00
_cell.angle_beta   90.00
_cell.angle_gamma   90.00
#
_symmetry.space_group_name_H-M   'P 1'
#
loop_
_entity.id
_entity.type
_entity.pdbx_description
1 polymer ?
#
loop_
_entity_poly.entity_id
_entity_poly.type
_entity_poly.pdbx_seq_one_letter_code
_entity_poly.pdbx_strand_id
1 'polypeptide(L)'
;MGSGASKGLAAATSAASPEELKKALEAMSEEDRKKVGEALKSSGGNKAFPGPVDCSSVTVIAKDYNGLNEQPAEPKFKGALCQIYVRSQPYGGSDKSSNGHRYDSIPFANGMISAGMSCQLIHYTHEEHDKFFDLCKKFDFLIVRCNPGQIKADGGDQGKFDNPMREVRKAGIQAWPSPDVMEKMGAKDALCKVATMNCGLEDTLAYYSEEDFGAGFKKTMAFQPRVIKQNRGSSGEGIWIIKLKAGNYCATFGERSCENDEVLTLMEANDNHEEEHTVGEFIEFCVNGCNDKSGTWTSKGVGKYLEGGKAAGGQIVDQRFCPRIVEGELRYNQIGDAVVGIPQEAKGGRYLGSWRHWLHLHLLRPGRAQV
;
A
#
# COMPACT_ATOMS: atom_id res chain seq x y z
N MET A 1 2.22 23.90 51.50
CA MET A 1 2.92 22.62 51.68
C MET A 1 2.63 21.63 50.53
N GLY A 2 2.98 21.94 49.27
CA GLY A 2 2.35 21.26 48.11
C GLY A 2 3.24 20.69 47.00
N SER A 3 4.55 20.94 46.97
CA SER A 3 5.41 20.50 45.84
C SER A 3 6.26 19.26 46.12
N GLY A 4 6.53 18.94 47.39
CA GLY A 4 7.34 17.79 47.79
C GLY A 4 6.56 16.47 47.80
N ALA A 5 5.32 16.49 48.27
CA ALA A 5 4.47 15.30 48.36
C ALA A 5 4.04 14.76 46.98
N SER A 6 3.76 15.65 46.02
CA SER A 6 3.40 15.29 44.64
C SER A 6 4.59 14.69 43.86
N LYS A 7 5.80 15.22 44.06
CA LYS A 7 7.03 14.64 43.47
C LYS A 7 7.37 13.26 44.04
N GLY A 8 7.18 13.06 45.35
CA GLY A 8 7.39 11.76 46.00
C GLY A 8 6.42 10.69 45.51
N LEU A 9 5.14 11.04 45.35
CA LEU A 9 4.12 10.10 44.87
C LEU A 9 4.33 9.70 43.40
N ALA A 10 4.73 10.64 42.54
CA ALA A 10 5.04 10.35 41.14
C ALA A 10 6.24 9.39 40.99
N ALA A 11 7.32 9.63 41.75
CA ALA A 11 8.49 8.75 41.75
C ALA A 11 8.16 7.33 42.24
N ALA A 12 7.39 7.21 43.34
CA ALA A 12 6.97 5.93 43.88
C ALA A 12 6.07 5.15 42.91
N THR A 13 5.16 5.84 42.21
CA THR A 13 4.26 5.21 41.23
C THR A 13 5.02 4.71 40.00
N SER A 14 6.05 5.44 39.55
CA SER A 14 6.90 5.05 38.40
C SER A 14 7.84 3.89 38.67
N ALA A 15 8.13 3.59 39.94
CA ALA A 15 9.02 2.50 40.36
C ALA A 15 8.27 1.20 40.72
N ALA A 16 6.94 1.25 40.84
CA ALA A 16 6.13 0.10 41.22
C ALA A 16 5.87 -0.83 40.02
N SER A 17 5.88 -2.14 40.28
CA SER A 17 5.55 -3.17 39.29
C SER A 17 4.05 -3.18 38.95
N PRO A 18 3.65 -3.73 37.78
CA PRO A 18 2.25 -3.89 37.43
C PRO A 18 1.41 -4.65 38.47
N GLU A 19 1.97 -5.69 39.09
CA GLU A 19 1.31 -6.45 40.15
C GLU A 19 1.10 -5.62 41.44
N GLU A 20 2.05 -4.77 41.80
CA GLU A 20 1.94 -3.89 42.98
C GLU A 20 0.89 -2.80 42.76
N LEU A 21 0.87 -2.19 41.57
CA LEU A 21 -0.15 -1.20 41.19
C LEU A 21 -1.55 -1.84 41.14
N LYS A 22 -1.67 -3.07 40.64
CA LYS A 22 -2.93 -3.81 40.62
C LYS A 22 -3.45 -4.09 42.04
N LYS A 23 -2.59 -4.56 42.95
CA LYS A 23 -2.95 -4.78 44.36
C LYS A 23 -3.35 -3.48 45.06
N ALA A 24 -2.65 -2.38 44.78
CA ALA A 24 -2.99 -1.07 45.32
C ALA A 24 -4.38 -0.62 44.84
N LEU A 25 -4.67 -0.75 43.54
CA LEU A 25 -6.00 -0.48 42.96
C LEU A 25 -7.09 -1.38 43.56
N GLU A 26 -6.79 -2.68 43.77
CA GLU A 26 -7.70 -3.64 44.40
C GLU A 26 -7.94 -3.41 45.89
N ALA A 27 -7.12 -2.58 46.55
CA ALA A 27 -7.29 -2.18 47.94
C ALA A 27 -8.05 -0.85 48.11
N MET A 28 -8.28 -0.10 47.02
CA MET A 28 -9.00 1.18 47.06
C MET A 28 -10.52 0.97 47.14
N SER A 29 -11.23 1.98 47.65
CA SER A 29 -12.70 2.02 47.61
C SER A 29 -13.21 2.02 46.15
N GLU A 30 -14.44 1.58 45.92
CA GLU A 30 -15.03 1.58 44.58
C GLU A 30 -15.14 3.01 43.99
N GLU A 31 -15.44 3.99 44.86
CA GLU A 31 -15.51 5.40 44.48
C GLU A 31 -14.13 5.96 44.08
N ASP A 32 -13.07 5.62 44.81
CA ASP A 32 -11.72 6.08 44.49
C ASP A 32 -11.14 5.36 43.27
N ARG A 33 -11.46 4.07 43.06
CA ARG A 33 -11.14 3.38 41.81
C ARG A 33 -11.81 4.03 40.62
N LYS A 34 -13.06 4.48 40.78
CA LYS A 34 -13.77 5.22 39.73
C LYS A 34 -13.10 6.55 39.43
N LYS A 35 -12.73 7.33 40.47
CA LYS A 35 -11.98 8.60 40.31
C LYS A 35 -10.61 8.40 39.65
N VAL A 36 -9.86 7.36 40.03
CA VAL A 36 -8.59 7.01 39.39
C VAL A 36 -8.82 6.56 37.94
N GLY A 37 -9.87 5.78 37.67
CA GLY A 37 -10.25 5.38 36.32
C GLY A 37 -10.65 6.55 35.42
N GLU A 38 -11.39 7.53 35.94
CA GLU A 38 -11.73 8.78 35.24
C GLU A 38 -10.50 9.67 35.02
N ALA A 39 -9.62 9.78 36.02
CA ALA A 39 -8.36 10.50 35.91
C ALA A 39 -7.44 9.87 34.86
N LEU A 40 -7.28 8.54 34.85
CA LEU A 40 -6.50 7.80 33.85
C LEU A 40 -7.09 7.93 32.44
N LYS A 41 -8.42 7.95 32.29
CA LYS A 41 -9.08 8.26 31.01
C LYS A 41 -8.79 9.69 30.53
N SER A 42 -8.67 10.64 31.45
CA SER A 42 -8.36 12.04 31.15
C SER A 42 -6.87 12.37 31.00
N SER A 43 -5.98 11.49 31.49
CA SER A 43 -4.52 11.71 31.54
C SER A 43 -3.69 10.75 30.67
N GLY A 44 -4.29 9.69 30.14
CA GLY A 44 -3.61 8.66 29.34
C GLY A 44 -3.75 8.78 27.82
N GLY A 45 -4.53 9.73 27.31
CA GLY A 45 -4.65 9.97 25.87
C GLY A 45 -3.59 10.95 25.38
N ASN A 46 -2.89 10.61 24.29
CA ASN A 46 -2.18 11.65 23.53
C ASN A 46 -3.18 12.77 23.19
N LYS A 47 -2.76 14.03 23.36
CA LYS A 47 -3.63 15.17 23.06
C LYS A 47 -4.06 15.11 21.59
N ALA A 48 -5.33 15.45 21.33
CA ALA A 48 -5.86 15.58 19.97
C ALA A 48 -4.93 16.43 19.10
N PHE A 49 -4.85 16.11 17.81
CA PHE A 49 -3.99 16.82 16.88
C PHE A 49 -4.32 18.33 16.90
N PRO A 50 -3.33 19.22 17.11
CA PRO A 50 -3.59 20.67 17.17
C PRO A 50 -3.96 21.22 15.80
N GLY A 51 -5.05 21.98 15.69
CA GLY A 51 -5.44 22.60 14.43
C GLY A 51 -6.86 23.17 14.41
N PRO A 52 -7.29 23.69 13.23
CA PRO A 52 -8.57 24.37 13.04
C PRO A 52 -9.81 23.44 13.00
N VAL A 53 -9.61 22.12 12.94
CA VAL A 53 -10.67 21.11 13.05
C VAL A 53 -10.48 20.34 14.36
N ASP A 54 -11.56 20.22 15.14
CA ASP A 54 -11.55 19.41 16.36
C ASP A 54 -11.50 17.92 16.03
N CYS A 55 -10.33 17.32 16.26
CA CYS A 55 -10.04 15.89 16.08
C CYS A 55 -10.19 15.06 17.37
N SER A 56 -10.73 15.61 18.46
CA SER A 56 -10.84 14.89 19.74
C SER A 56 -11.79 13.69 19.71
N SER A 57 -12.61 13.55 18.66
CA SER A 57 -13.55 12.45 18.49
C SER A 57 -12.91 11.12 18.09
N VAL A 58 -11.63 11.11 17.68
CA VAL A 58 -10.91 9.90 17.26
C VAL A 58 -9.69 9.65 18.15
N THR A 59 -9.32 8.38 18.29
CA THR A 59 -8.14 7.96 19.06
C THR A 59 -6.86 8.53 18.49
N VAL A 60 -6.04 9.14 19.34
CA VAL A 60 -4.73 9.68 18.97
C VAL A 60 -3.67 8.60 19.13
N ILE A 61 -3.18 8.07 18.00
CA ILE A 61 -2.11 7.07 17.98
C ILE A 61 -0.72 7.72 18.02
N ALA A 62 -0.59 8.93 17.45
CA ALA A 62 0.66 9.67 17.38
C ALA A 62 1.23 9.96 18.77
N LYS A 63 2.51 9.65 19.00
CA LYS A 63 3.20 9.97 20.27
C LYS A 63 3.67 11.41 20.35
N ASP A 64 4.06 11.97 19.21
CA ASP A 64 4.51 13.35 19.05
C ASP A 64 4.33 13.80 17.59
N TYR A 65 4.48 15.10 17.38
CA TYR A 65 4.47 15.74 16.06
C TYR A 65 5.79 16.48 15.81
N ASN A 66 6.92 15.89 16.22
CA ASN A 66 8.21 16.54 16.15
C ASN A 66 8.55 16.99 14.72
N GLY A 67 8.94 18.26 14.60
CA GLY A 67 9.27 18.89 13.31
C GLY A 67 8.05 19.40 12.52
N LEU A 68 6.83 19.27 13.03
CA LEU A 68 5.64 19.88 12.43
C LEU A 68 5.63 21.40 12.66
N ASN A 69 5.36 22.16 11.61
CA ASN A 69 5.15 23.60 11.69
C ASN A 69 3.82 23.94 12.37
N GLU A 70 3.71 25.15 12.90
CA GLU A 70 2.44 25.65 13.41
C GLU A 70 1.40 25.73 12.29
N GLN A 71 0.17 25.31 12.58
CA GLN A 71 -0.93 25.42 11.63
C GLN A 71 -1.27 26.90 11.42
N PRO A 72 -1.60 27.33 10.19
CA PRO A 72 -2.06 28.70 9.95
C PRO A 72 -3.33 28.99 10.77
N ALA A 73 -3.44 30.17 11.37
CA ALA A 73 -4.64 30.58 12.09
C ALA A 73 -5.86 30.65 11.16
N GLU A 74 -5.67 31.17 9.94
CA GLU A 74 -6.69 31.32 8.89
C GLU A 74 -6.22 30.57 7.62
N PRO A 75 -6.31 29.24 7.58
CA PRO A 75 -5.84 28.46 6.43
C PRO A 75 -6.78 28.63 5.24
N LYS A 76 -6.21 28.66 4.02
CA LYS A 76 -6.99 28.69 2.76
C LYS A 76 -7.89 27.47 2.60
N PHE A 77 -7.39 26.31 3.05
CA PHE A 77 -8.10 25.04 3.06
C PHE A 77 -7.67 24.22 4.27
N LYS A 78 -8.60 23.46 4.83
CA LYS A 78 -8.41 22.55 5.95
C LYS A 78 -8.25 21.12 5.44
N GLY A 79 -7.01 20.64 5.42
CA GLY A 79 -6.69 19.28 5.00
C GLY A 79 -6.50 18.30 6.16
N ALA A 80 -6.77 17.03 5.91
CA ALA A 80 -6.32 15.94 6.78
C ALA A 80 -5.44 14.94 6.02
N LEU A 81 -4.41 14.43 6.70
CA LEU A 81 -3.62 13.30 6.23
C LEU A 81 -4.02 12.06 7.05
N CYS A 82 -4.75 11.16 6.41
CA CYS A 82 -5.29 9.94 6.98
C CYS A 82 -4.24 8.82 6.95
N GLN A 83 -4.03 8.18 8.10
CA GLN A 83 -3.04 7.12 8.30
C GLN A 83 -3.71 5.87 8.89
N ILE A 84 -3.09 4.70 8.73
CA ILE A 84 -3.45 3.47 9.46
C ILE A 84 -2.22 3.02 10.24
N TYR A 85 -2.42 2.62 11.50
CA TYR A 85 -1.39 2.03 12.34
C TYR A 85 -1.74 0.55 12.57
N VAL A 86 -0.87 -0.37 12.13
CA VAL A 86 -1.11 -1.81 12.32
C VAL A 86 -0.60 -2.22 13.69
N ARG A 87 -1.50 -2.40 14.66
CA ARG A 87 -1.16 -2.59 16.09
C ARG A 87 -0.29 -3.81 16.36
N SER A 88 -0.42 -4.85 15.52
CA SER A 88 0.38 -6.07 15.59
C SER A 88 1.81 -5.92 15.06
N GLN A 89 2.14 -4.81 14.40
CA GLN A 89 3.46 -4.58 13.80
C GLN A 89 4.30 -3.59 14.62
N PRO A 90 5.63 -3.78 14.68
CA PRO A 90 6.53 -2.80 15.29
C PRO A 90 6.29 -1.40 14.72
N TYR A 91 6.10 -0.43 15.61
CA TYR A 91 5.81 0.97 15.28
C TYR A 91 4.59 1.21 14.36
N GLY A 92 3.71 0.21 14.20
CA GLY A 92 2.54 0.29 13.33
C GLY A 92 2.81 -0.08 11.87
N GLY A 93 4.02 -0.52 11.55
CA GLY A 93 4.44 -0.99 10.23
C GLY A 93 5.82 -0.50 9.80
N SER A 94 6.43 -1.21 8.84
CA SER A 94 7.78 -0.92 8.33
C SER A 94 7.96 0.47 7.71
N ASP A 95 6.86 1.16 7.39
CA ASP A 95 6.84 2.49 6.80
C ASP A 95 6.75 3.62 7.84
N LYS A 96 6.74 3.29 9.14
CA LYS A 96 6.51 4.23 10.23
C LYS A 96 7.70 4.39 11.14
N SER A 97 7.81 5.58 11.70
CA SER A 97 8.76 5.92 12.76
C SER A 97 8.18 5.61 14.14
N SER A 98 9.02 5.69 15.17
CA SER A 98 8.66 5.34 16.56
C SER A 98 7.49 6.15 17.14
N ASN A 99 7.15 7.29 16.53
CA ASN A 99 6.03 8.16 16.90
C ASN A 99 4.70 7.79 16.21
N GLY A 100 4.67 6.74 15.38
CA GLY A 100 3.45 6.23 14.73
C GLY A 100 3.04 6.95 13.45
N HIS A 101 3.89 7.85 12.96
CA HIS A 101 3.75 8.49 11.65
C HIS A 101 4.56 7.78 10.58
N ARG A 102 4.11 7.86 9.33
CA ARG A 102 5.00 7.54 8.20
C ARG A 102 6.13 8.57 8.13
N TYR A 103 7.29 8.14 7.67
CA TYR A 103 8.49 9.00 7.54
C TYR A 103 8.27 10.28 6.73
N ASP A 104 7.28 10.28 5.83
CA ASP A 104 6.93 11.41 4.97
C ASP A 104 5.80 12.29 5.52
N SER A 105 5.09 11.89 6.59
CA SER A 105 3.87 12.58 7.04
C SER A 105 4.14 14.02 7.49
N ILE A 106 5.20 14.24 8.28
CA ILE A 106 5.57 15.55 8.81
C ILE A 106 6.04 16.48 7.67
N PRO A 107 6.99 16.09 6.79
CA PRO A 107 7.33 16.88 5.61
C PRO A 107 6.13 17.21 4.71
N PHE A 108 5.23 16.25 4.50
CA PHE A 108 4.04 16.47 3.66
C PHE A 108 3.10 17.51 4.26
N ALA A 109 2.85 17.43 5.57
CA ALA A 109 2.06 18.43 6.28
C ALA A 109 2.73 19.81 6.26
N ASN A 110 4.05 19.89 6.48
CA ASN A 110 4.79 21.15 6.42
C ASN A 110 4.75 21.80 5.02
N GLY A 111 4.77 21.00 3.96
CA GLY A 111 4.59 21.50 2.59
C GLY A 111 3.23 22.18 2.40
N MET A 112 2.15 21.59 2.93
CA MET A 112 0.83 22.20 2.89
C MET A 112 0.72 23.47 3.74
N ILE A 113 1.29 23.44 4.94
CA ILE A 113 1.36 24.59 5.86
C ILE A 113 2.07 25.76 5.18
N SER A 114 3.20 25.48 4.53
CA SER A 114 3.97 26.50 3.80
C SER A 114 3.21 27.07 2.59
N ALA A 115 2.25 26.33 2.04
CA ALA A 115 1.36 26.80 0.98
C ALA A 115 0.12 27.57 1.51
N GLY A 116 -0.01 27.72 2.83
CA GLY A 116 -1.11 28.43 3.51
C GLY A 116 -2.34 27.57 3.78
N MET A 117 -2.22 26.24 3.77
CA MET A 117 -3.28 25.30 4.15
C MET A 117 -3.01 24.73 5.54
N SER A 118 -4.04 24.23 6.24
CA SER A 118 -3.80 23.39 7.42
C SER A 118 -3.69 21.92 6.99
N CYS A 119 -2.92 21.12 7.73
CA CYS A 119 -2.83 19.68 7.52
C CYS A 119 -2.80 18.97 8.86
N GLN A 120 -3.92 18.34 9.23
CA GLN A 120 -4.04 17.59 10.47
C GLN A 120 -3.81 16.10 10.24
N LEU A 121 -2.91 15.51 11.02
CA LEU A 121 -2.57 14.10 10.91
C LEU A 121 -3.56 13.28 11.75
N ILE A 122 -4.36 12.44 11.10
CA ILE A 122 -5.38 11.61 11.76
C ILE A 122 -5.17 10.13 11.46
N HIS A 123 -5.49 9.26 12.42
CA HIS A 123 -5.40 7.82 12.27
C HIS A 123 -6.78 7.20 12.18
N TYR A 124 -6.96 6.29 11.22
CA TYR A 124 -8.13 5.44 11.12
C TYR A 124 -7.96 4.23 12.03
N THR A 125 -8.90 4.06 12.96
CA THR A 125 -9.11 2.84 13.76
C THR A 125 -10.43 2.22 13.31
N HIS A 126 -10.43 0.93 12.99
CA HIS A 126 -11.62 0.31 12.40
C HIS A 126 -12.78 0.19 13.40
N GLU A 127 -12.50 0.26 14.70
CA GLU A 127 -13.50 0.31 15.77
C GLU A 127 -14.19 1.67 15.90
N GLU A 128 -13.58 2.74 15.40
CA GLU A 128 -14.13 4.11 15.43
C GLU A 128 -14.56 4.59 14.04
N HIS A 129 -14.95 3.65 13.19
CA HIS A 129 -15.29 3.87 11.78
C HIS A 129 -16.20 5.09 11.57
N ASP A 130 -17.36 5.11 12.22
CA ASP A 130 -18.34 6.19 12.05
C ASP A 130 -17.79 7.54 12.52
N LYS A 131 -17.13 7.56 13.69
CA LYS A 131 -16.51 8.78 14.24
C LYS A 131 -15.44 9.34 13.30
N PHE A 132 -14.64 8.46 12.70
CA PHE A 132 -13.61 8.86 11.75
C PHE A 132 -14.21 9.50 10.50
N PHE A 133 -15.24 8.87 9.91
CA PHE A 133 -15.87 9.43 8.71
C PHE A 133 -16.70 10.67 8.98
N ASP A 134 -17.27 10.83 10.17
CA ASP A 134 -17.88 12.09 10.60
C ASP A 134 -16.85 13.20 10.80
N LEU A 135 -15.67 12.88 11.32
CA LEU A 135 -14.55 13.82 11.38
C LEU A 135 -14.05 14.21 9.98
N CYS A 136 -13.92 13.25 9.06
CA CYS A 136 -13.49 13.50 7.68
C CYS A 136 -14.37 14.54 6.96
N LYS A 137 -15.67 14.59 7.24
CA LYS A 137 -16.61 15.56 6.64
C LYS A 137 -16.35 17.02 7.06
N LYS A 138 -15.53 17.25 8.10
CA LYS A 138 -15.17 18.58 8.60
C LYS A 138 -13.95 19.20 7.89
N PHE A 139 -13.31 18.45 6.99
CA PHE A 139 -12.17 18.90 6.20
C PHE A 139 -12.58 19.24 4.77
N ASP A 140 -11.84 20.14 4.13
CA ASP A 140 -12.03 20.51 2.72
C ASP A 140 -11.45 19.44 1.78
N PHE A 141 -10.42 18.72 2.24
CA PHE A 141 -9.83 17.60 1.51
C PHE A 141 -9.11 16.60 2.43
N LEU A 142 -8.89 15.40 1.90
CA LEU A 142 -8.23 14.28 2.56
C LEU A 142 -7.08 13.74 1.72
N ILE A 143 -5.98 13.40 2.36
CA ILE A 143 -4.89 12.61 1.77
C ILE A 143 -4.73 11.31 2.53
N VAL A 144 -5.04 10.21 1.86
CA VAL A 144 -4.95 8.86 2.40
C VAL A 144 -3.53 8.33 2.16
N ARG A 145 -2.71 8.34 3.21
CA ARG A 145 -1.35 7.76 3.22
C ARG A 145 -1.34 6.40 3.89
N CYS A 146 -2.06 5.48 3.26
CA CYS A 146 -2.31 4.13 3.77
C CYS A 146 -1.77 3.10 2.78
N ASN A 147 -0.87 2.20 3.22
CA ASN A 147 -0.45 1.12 2.33
C ASN A 147 -1.60 0.10 2.24
N PRO A 148 -1.92 -0.39 1.04
CA PRO A 148 -2.92 -1.45 0.88
C PRO A 148 -2.60 -2.69 1.70
N GLY A 149 -3.67 -3.31 2.21
CA GLY A 149 -3.58 -4.42 3.16
C GLY A 149 -3.40 -4.00 4.62
N GLN A 150 -2.97 -2.77 4.94
CA GLN A 150 -2.79 -2.36 6.35
C GLN A 150 -4.11 -2.30 7.13
N ILE A 151 -5.22 -1.89 6.53
CA ILE A 151 -6.55 -1.97 7.19
C ILE A 151 -6.85 -3.41 7.61
N LYS A 152 -6.68 -4.37 6.69
CA LYS A 152 -6.93 -5.79 6.96
C LYS A 152 -5.95 -6.36 8.00
N ALA A 153 -4.67 -5.99 7.91
CA ALA A 153 -3.64 -6.42 8.84
C ALA A 153 -3.89 -5.93 10.28
N ASP A 154 -4.56 -4.79 10.43
CA ASP A 154 -4.99 -4.27 11.74
C ASP A 154 -6.33 -4.86 12.22
N GLY A 155 -7.03 -5.66 11.41
CA GLY A 155 -8.31 -6.29 11.73
C GLY A 155 -9.55 -5.65 11.10
N GLY A 156 -9.36 -4.59 10.31
CA GLY A 156 -10.45 -3.91 9.59
C GLY A 156 -10.79 -4.54 8.24
N ASP A 157 -11.74 -3.92 7.54
CA ASP A 157 -12.16 -4.30 6.19
C ASP A 157 -11.92 -3.17 5.19
N GLN A 158 -11.26 -3.49 4.07
CA GLN A 158 -10.89 -2.49 3.05
C GLN A 158 -12.13 -1.89 2.38
N GLY A 159 -13.15 -2.70 2.08
CA GLY A 159 -14.39 -2.23 1.46
C GLY A 159 -15.19 -1.30 2.37
N LYS A 160 -15.21 -1.60 3.68
CA LYS A 160 -15.79 -0.71 4.69
C LYS A 160 -15.09 0.63 4.76
N PHE A 161 -13.77 0.71 4.52
CA PHE A 161 -13.08 2.00 4.43
C PHE A 161 -13.31 2.72 3.10
N ASP A 162 -13.23 1.97 1.99
CA ASP A 162 -13.29 2.54 0.64
C ASP A 162 -14.69 3.09 0.30
N ASN A 163 -15.77 2.42 0.75
CA ASN A 163 -17.13 2.81 0.42
C ASN A 163 -17.50 4.20 0.98
N PRO A 164 -17.35 4.50 2.28
CA PRO A 164 -17.60 5.84 2.80
C PRO A 164 -16.63 6.89 2.26
N MET A 165 -15.39 6.51 1.92
CA MET A 165 -14.46 7.44 1.25
C MET A 165 -14.97 7.84 -0.15
N ARG A 166 -15.66 6.94 -0.87
CA ARG A 166 -16.38 7.29 -2.10
C ARG A 166 -17.57 8.22 -1.82
N GLU A 167 -18.30 8.03 -0.73
CA GLU A 167 -19.39 8.93 -0.33
C GLU A 167 -18.88 10.33 0.07
N VAL A 168 -17.75 10.43 0.77
CA VAL A 168 -17.06 11.71 1.07
C VAL A 168 -16.75 12.45 -0.24
N ARG A 169 -16.27 11.74 -1.27
CA ARG A 169 -16.04 12.32 -2.60
C ARG A 169 -17.32 12.77 -3.30
N LYS A 170 -18.41 12.00 -3.19
CA LYS A 170 -19.72 12.39 -3.72
C LYS A 170 -20.28 13.63 -3.03
N ALA A 171 -19.95 13.84 -1.76
CA ALA A 171 -20.30 15.05 -1.00
C ALA A 171 -19.43 16.27 -1.34
N GLY A 172 -18.50 16.17 -2.31
CA GLY A 172 -17.68 17.28 -2.81
C GLY A 172 -16.29 17.40 -2.18
N ILE A 173 -16.01 16.66 -1.10
CA ILE A 173 -14.71 16.66 -0.42
C ILE A 173 -13.73 15.80 -1.22
N GLN A 174 -12.62 16.38 -1.63
CA GLN A 174 -11.63 15.62 -2.40
C GLN A 174 -10.84 14.68 -1.50
N ALA A 175 -10.62 13.45 -1.96
CA ALA A 175 -9.81 12.45 -1.26
C ALA A 175 -8.81 11.82 -2.22
N TRP A 176 -7.51 11.86 -1.88
CA TRP A 176 -6.44 11.34 -2.72
C TRP A 176 -5.54 10.34 -1.99
N PRO A 177 -5.10 9.26 -2.68
CA PRO A 177 -5.69 8.76 -3.92
C PRO A 177 -7.15 8.33 -3.66
N SER A 178 -8.02 8.52 -4.65
CA SER A 178 -9.40 8.02 -4.50
C SER A 178 -9.42 6.49 -4.48
N PRO A 179 -10.39 5.85 -3.81
CA PRO A 179 -10.52 4.39 -3.81
C PRO A 179 -10.59 3.79 -5.22
N ASP A 180 -11.28 4.47 -6.15
CA ASP A 180 -11.34 4.09 -7.58
C ASP A 180 -9.97 4.04 -8.26
N VAL A 181 -9.14 5.04 -7.97
CA VAL A 181 -7.78 5.11 -8.53
C VAL A 181 -6.93 4.00 -7.93
N MET A 182 -7.02 3.76 -6.62
CA MET A 182 -6.28 2.66 -5.99
C MET A 182 -6.67 1.30 -6.56
N GLU A 183 -7.95 1.06 -6.78
CA GLU A 183 -8.45 -0.17 -7.40
C GLU A 183 -7.96 -0.33 -8.84
N LYS A 184 -8.07 0.72 -9.66
CA LYS A 184 -7.67 0.68 -11.08
C LYS A 184 -6.17 0.63 -11.29
N MET A 185 -5.39 1.35 -10.48
CA MET A 185 -3.94 1.44 -10.61
C MET A 185 -3.22 0.30 -9.88
N GLY A 186 -3.89 -0.32 -8.91
CA GLY A 186 -3.39 -1.53 -8.24
C GLY A 186 -3.59 -2.80 -9.06
N ALA A 187 -4.55 -2.82 -10.00
CA ALA A 187 -4.72 -3.91 -10.95
C ALA A 187 -3.56 -3.93 -11.95
N LYS A 188 -3.00 -5.12 -12.23
CA LYS A 188 -1.85 -5.22 -13.16
C LYS A 188 -2.25 -4.91 -14.61
N ASP A 189 -3.53 -4.98 -14.93
CA ASP A 189 -4.11 -4.57 -16.22
C ASP A 189 -3.85 -3.09 -16.58
N ALA A 190 -3.50 -2.25 -15.59
CA ALA A 190 -3.05 -0.88 -15.82
C ALA A 190 -1.86 -0.82 -16.79
N LEU A 191 -0.97 -1.83 -16.79
CA LEU A 191 0.15 -1.92 -17.72
C LEU A 191 -0.31 -2.08 -19.18
N CYS A 192 -1.42 -2.79 -19.40
CA CYS A 192 -1.99 -2.97 -20.73
C CYS A 192 -2.68 -1.69 -21.21
N LYS A 193 -3.31 -0.94 -20.28
CA LYS A 193 -3.98 0.33 -20.58
C LYS A 193 -3.02 1.44 -21.00
N VAL A 194 -1.74 1.35 -20.63
CA VAL A 194 -0.69 2.32 -21.00
C VAL A 194 0.23 1.80 -22.11
N ALA A 195 -0.06 0.63 -22.69
CA ALA A 195 0.83 -0.05 -23.66
C ALA A 195 1.16 0.81 -24.90
N THR A 196 0.23 1.68 -25.31
CA THR A 196 0.38 2.57 -26.47
C THR A 196 0.89 3.97 -26.12
N MET A 197 1.22 4.24 -24.85
CA MET A 197 1.87 5.50 -24.46
C MET A 197 3.37 5.46 -24.82
N ASN A 198 4.04 6.61 -24.84
CA ASN A 198 5.48 6.69 -25.16
C ASN A 198 6.39 5.85 -24.23
N CYS A 199 5.93 5.55 -23.02
CA CYS A 199 6.62 4.69 -22.05
C CYS A 199 6.06 3.26 -22.01
N GLY A 200 5.05 2.97 -22.83
CA GLY A 200 4.39 1.69 -22.94
C GLY A 200 5.17 0.68 -23.79
N LEU A 201 4.72 -0.57 -23.74
CA LEU A 201 5.21 -1.66 -24.57
C LEU A 201 3.98 -2.25 -25.26
N GLU A 202 3.83 -2.02 -26.56
CA GLU A 202 2.62 -2.38 -27.34
C GLU A 202 2.28 -3.87 -27.26
N ASP A 203 3.29 -4.72 -27.05
CA ASP A 203 3.14 -6.16 -26.86
C ASP A 203 2.91 -6.55 -25.39
N THR A 204 2.30 -5.66 -24.59
CA THR A 204 1.81 -5.96 -23.24
C THR A 204 0.36 -6.41 -23.31
N LEU A 205 0.10 -7.66 -22.91
CA LEU A 205 -1.21 -8.30 -23.05
C LEU A 205 -1.79 -8.67 -21.68
N ALA A 206 -3.11 -8.68 -21.59
CA ALA A 206 -3.86 -9.18 -20.44
C ALA A 206 -4.75 -10.33 -20.89
N TYR A 207 -4.66 -11.45 -20.19
CA TYR A 207 -5.46 -12.63 -20.44
C TYR A 207 -6.44 -12.86 -19.29
N TYR A 208 -7.66 -13.28 -19.65
CA TYR A 208 -8.75 -13.56 -18.71
C TYR A 208 -9.34 -14.96 -18.89
N SER A 209 -8.82 -15.74 -19.84
CA SER A 209 -9.20 -17.11 -20.13
C SER A 209 -7.94 -17.96 -20.33
N GLU A 210 -8.07 -19.26 -20.08
CA GLU A 210 -7.00 -20.25 -20.30
C GLU A 210 -6.60 -20.30 -21.79
N GLU A 211 -7.58 -20.31 -22.69
CA GLU A 211 -7.37 -20.39 -24.14
C GLU A 211 -6.57 -19.18 -24.65
N ASP A 212 -7.00 -17.96 -24.28
CA ASP A 212 -6.31 -16.74 -24.69
C ASP A 212 -4.88 -16.69 -24.14
N PHE A 213 -4.70 -17.10 -22.88
CA PHE A 213 -3.38 -17.14 -22.27
C PHE A 213 -2.47 -18.16 -22.96
N GLY A 214 -2.93 -19.40 -23.15
CA GLY A 214 -2.13 -20.44 -23.79
C GLY A 214 -1.71 -20.06 -25.21
N ALA A 215 -2.65 -19.55 -26.02
CA ALA A 215 -2.34 -19.13 -27.38
C ALA A 215 -1.48 -17.86 -27.44
N GLY A 216 -1.77 -16.86 -26.60
CA GLY A 216 -1.07 -15.59 -26.55
C GLY A 216 0.36 -15.74 -26.03
N PHE A 217 0.54 -16.42 -24.89
CA PHE A 217 1.83 -16.62 -24.26
C PHE A 217 2.80 -17.36 -25.17
N LYS A 218 2.34 -18.40 -25.88
CA LYS A 218 3.19 -19.12 -26.85
C LYS A 218 3.71 -18.22 -27.96
N LYS A 219 2.91 -17.27 -28.44
CA LYS A 219 3.33 -16.31 -29.47
C LYS A 219 4.28 -15.25 -28.94
N THR A 220 3.99 -14.68 -27.78
CA THR A 220 4.84 -13.65 -27.16
C THR A 220 6.18 -14.23 -26.72
N MET A 221 6.19 -15.43 -26.12
CA MET A 221 7.39 -16.11 -25.66
C MET A 221 8.30 -16.54 -26.82
N ALA A 222 7.72 -16.95 -27.95
CA ALA A 222 8.47 -17.24 -29.17
C ALA A 222 9.16 -16.01 -29.77
N PHE A 223 8.71 -14.79 -29.45
CA PHE A 223 9.25 -13.56 -30.00
C PHE A 223 10.41 -12.98 -29.17
N GLN A 224 10.31 -13.00 -27.83
CA GLN A 224 11.35 -12.45 -26.94
C GLN A 224 11.10 -12.80 -25.46
N PRO A 225 12.10 -12.64 -24.57
CA PRO A 225 11.93 -12.78 -23.13
C PRO A 225 10.73 -12.01 -22.55
N ARG A 226 10.02 -12.64 -21.60
CA ARG A 226 8.75 -12.14 -21.04
C ARG A 226 8.83 -11.92 -19.54
N VAL A 227 7.90 -11.10 -19.03
CA VAL A 227 7.58 -10.96 -17.62
C VAL A 227 6.09 -11.27 -17.46
N ILE A 228 5.78 -12.39 -16.83
CA ILE A 228 4.40 -12.81 -16.53
C ILE A 228 4.04 -12.39 -15.10
N LYS A 229 2.84 -11.86 -14.91
CA LYS A 229 2.37 -11.36 -13.61
C LYS A 229 0.94 -11.79 -13.33
N GLN A 230 0.71 -12.46 -12.20
CA GLN A 230 -0.65 -12.68 -11.67
C GLN A 230 -1.29 -11.36 -11.20
N ASN A 231 -2.59 -11.16 -11.29
CA ASN A 231 -3.20 -9.88 -10.89
C ASN A 231 -3.05 -9.56 -9.38
N ARG A 232 -3.29 -10.54 -8.50
CA ARG A 232 -3.21 -10.37 -7.04
C ARG A 232 -2.02 -11.15 -6.50
N GLY A 233 -1.05 -10.46 -5.92
CA GLY A 233 0.13 -11.06 -5.29
C GLY A 233 0.90 -10.00 -4.52
N SER A 234 1.61 -10.39 -3.47
CA SER A 234 2.45 -9.49 -2.66
C SER A 234 3.91 -9.85 -2.82
N SER A 235 4.79 -8.85 -2.68
CA SER A 235 6.23 -9.07 -2.54
C SER A 235 6.83 -9.93 -3.66
N GLY A 236 6.43 -9.70 -4.92
CA GLY A 236 6.97 -10.41 -6.07
C GLY A 236 6.39 -11.81 -6.34
N GLU A 237 5.47 -12.32 -5.53
CA GLU A 237 4.83 -13.62 -5.78
C GLU A 237 4.04 -13.62 -7.11
N GLY A 238 4.23 -14.67 -7.92
CA GLY A 238 3.63 -14.84 -9.24
C GLY A 238 4.05 -13.76 -10.23
N ILE A 239 5.28 -13.27 -10.11
CA ILE A 239 5.94 -12.40 -11.08
C ILE A 239 7.17 -13.14 -11.61
N TRP A 240 7.09 -13.59 -12.85
CA TRP A 240 8.07 -14.47 -13.47
C TRP A 240 8.81 -13.75 -14.57
N ILE A 241 10.14 -13.73 -14.54
CA ILE A 241 10.98 -13.39 -15.68
C ILE A 241 11.26 -14.69 -16.42
N ILE A 242 10.91 -14.75 -17.71
CA ILE A 242 10.88 -15.99 -18.49
C ILE A 242 11.70 -15.82 -19.76
N LYS A 243 12.57 -16.79 -20.04
CA LYS A 243 13.34 -16.88 -21.28
C LYS A 243 13.18 -18.28 -21.88
N LEU A 244 13.17 -18.39 -23.20
CA LEU A 244 13.38 -19.67 -23.88
C LEU A 244 14.82 -20.11 -23.66
N LYS A 245 15.00 -21.32 -23.14
CA LYS A 245 16.32 -21.90 -22.86
C LYS A 245 17.15 -22.06 -24.13
N ALA A 246 16.51 -22.43 -25.24
CA ALA A 246 17.15 -22.57 -26.54
C ALA A 246 17.48 -21.23 -27.22
N GLY A 247 16.86 -20.11 -26.79
CA GLY A 247 17.08 -18.77 -27.38
C GLY A 247 16.63 -18.62 -28.84
N ASN A 248 15.84 -19.55 -29.36
CA ASN A 248 15.32 -19.64 -30.73
C ASN A 248 14.12 -18.70 -30.98
N TYR A 249 14.31 -17.41 -30.71
CA TYR A 249 13.26 -16.40 -30.91
C TYR A 249 13.03 -16.08 -32.39
N CYS A 250 11.77 -15.84 -32.79
CA CYS A 250 11.45 -15.36 -34.13
C CYS A 250 11.73 -13.86 -34.29
N ALA A 251 12.00 -13.42 -35.52
CA ALA A 251 12.34 -12.01 -35.80
C ALA A 251 11.09 -11.11 -35.82
N THR A 252 9.92 -11.67 -36.15
CA THR A 252 8.65 -10.95 -36.24
C THR A 252 7.63 -11.51 -35.26
N PHE A 253 6.93 -10.65 -34.53
CA PHE A 253 5.88 -11.07 -33.61
C PHE A 253 4.79 -11.88 -34.34
N GLY A 254 4.44 -13.06 -33.79
CA GLY A 254 3.41 -13.94 -34.34
C GLY A 254 3.86 -14.86 -35.48
N GLU A 255 5.10 -14.75 -35.96
CA GLU A 255 5.69 -15.65 -36.97
C GLU A 255 5.78 -17.10 -36.46
N ARG A 256 5.98 -17.25 -35.15
CA ARG A 256 6.14 -18.52 -34.46
C ARG A 256 5.25 -18.56 -33.21
N SER A 257 4.88 -19.76 -32.81
CA SER A 257 4.34 -20.06 -31.48
C SER A 257 5.21 -21.14 -30.85
N CYS A 258 5.43 -21.06 -29.54
CA CYS A 258 6.15 -22.12 -28.84
C CYS A 258 5.33 -23.41 -28.79
N GLU A 259 6.02 -24.54 -28.87
CA GLU A 259 5.48 -25.86 -28.58
C GLU A 259 5.49 -26.11 -27.06
N ASN A 260 4.64 -27.04 -26.60
CA ASN A 260 4.48 -27.32 -25.17
C ASN A 260 5.74 -27.87 -24.51
N ASP A 261 6.60 -28.58 -25.26
CA ASP A 261 7.80 -29.26 -24.77
C ASP A 261 9.05 -28.37 -24.76
N GLU A 262 8.97 -27.15 -25.29
CA GLU A 262 10.07 -26.21 -25.22
C GLU A 262 10.35 -25.78 -23.78
N VAL A 263 11.63 -25.73 -23.43
CA VAL A 263 12.09 -25.46 -22.07
C VAL A 263 12.27 -23.96 -21.84
N LEU A 264 11.74 -23.50 -20.71
CA LEU A 264 11.85 -22.14 -20.20
C LEU A 264 12.84 -22.10 -19.04
N THR A 265 13.58 -21.01 -18.92
CA THR A 265 14.22 -20.60 -17.67
C THR A 265 13.36 -19.53 -17.01
N LEU A 266 12.93 -19.79 -15.78
CA LEU A 266 12.00 -18.95 -15.03
C LEU A 266 12.68 -18.44 -13.77
N MET A 267 12.56 -17.15 -13.50
CA MET A 267 12.98 -16.55 -12.23
C MET A 267 11.79 -15.86 -11.55
N GLU A 268 11.46 -16.26 -10.32
CA GLU A 268 10.39 -15.61 -9.56
C GLU A 268 10.90 -14.36 -8.83
N ALA A 269 10.16 -13.26 -8.91
CA ALA A 269 10.47 -12.03 -8.20
C ALA A 269 10.38 -12.14 -6.67
N ASN A 270 9.72 -13.18 -6.14
CA ASN A 270 9.51 -13.32 -4.70
C ASN A 270 10.83 -13.46 -3.93
N ASP A 271 11.72 -14.31 -4.42
CA ASP A 271 12.99 -14.62 -3.77
C ASP A 271 14.15 -14.86 -4.75
N ASN A 272 13.93 -14.60 -6.05
CA ASN A 272 14.91 -14.73 -7.12
C ASN A 272 15.39 -16.18 -7.35
N HIS A 273 14.64 -17.19 -6.90
CA HIS A 273 14.96 -18.56 -7.31
C HIS A 273 14.79 -18.71 -8.83
N GLU A 274 15.60 -19.60 -9.40
CA GLU A 274 15.48 -19.99 -10.80
C GLU A 274 15.03 -21.45 -10.86
N GLU A 275 14.13 -21.74 -11.79
CA GLU A 275 13.68 -23.09 -12.10
C GLU A 275 13.44 -23.26 -13.61
N GLU A 276 13.43 -24.51 -14.05
CA GLU A 276 13.23 -24.87 -15.46
C GLU A 276 11.97 -25.70 -15.59
N HIS A 277 11.08 -25.23 -16.46
CA HIS A 277 9.84 -25.90 -16.79
C HIS A 277 9.59 -25.79 -18.29
N THR A 278 8.81 -26.71 -18.82
CA THR A 278 8.32 -26.60 -20.20
C THR A 278 7.26 -25.51 -20.32
N VAL A 279 7.01 -25.04 -21.55
CA VAL A 279 5.92 -24.11 -21.86
C VAL A 279 4.58 -24.66 -21.38
N GLY A 280 4.34 -25.97 -21.59
CA GLY A 280 3.12 -26.64 -21.17
C GLY A 280 2.96 -26.67 -19.64
N GLU A 281 4.02 -27.03 -18.91
CA GLU A 281 4.02 -27.06 -17.44
C GLU A 281 3.76 -25.67 -16.85
N PHE A 282 4.37 -24.61 -17.39
CA PHE A 282 4.14 -23.26 -16.91
C PHE A 282 2.72 -22.77 -17.19
N ILE A 283 2.15 -23.09 -18.36
CA ILE A 283 0.76 -22.77 -18.67
C ILE A 283 -0.18 -23.47 -17.67
N GLU A 284 0.04 -24.77 -17.45
CA GLU A 284 -0.75 -25.57 -16.50
C GLU A 284 -0.64 -25.02 -15.07
N PHE A 285 0.56 -24.64 -14.61
CA PHE A 285 0.76 -24.01 -13.31
C PHE A 285 -0.03 -22.69 -13.20
N CYS A 286 0.03 -21.83 -14.22
CA CYS A 286 -0.69 -20.56 -14.21
C CYS A 286 -2.22 -20.75 -14.19
N VAL A 287 -2.75 -21.80 -14.80
CA VAL A 287 -4.19 -22.03 -14.94
C VAL A 287 -4.76 -22.87 -13.79
N ASN A 288 -4.12 -24.02 -13.54
CA ASN A 288 -4.59 -25.09 -12.66
C ASN A 288 -3.72 -25.28 -11.41
N GLY A 289 -2.61 -24.55 -11.29
CA GLY A 289 -1.72 -24.59 -10.13
C GLY A 289 -0.82 -25.81 -10.08
N CYS A 290 -0.14 -25.96 -8.95
CA CYS A 290 0.73 -27.12 -8.70
C CYS A 290 -0.08 -28.43 -8.71
N ASN A 291 0.18 -29.28 -9.70
CA ASN A 291 -0.38 -30.60 -9.87
C ASN A 291 0.56 -31.51 -10.69
N ASP A 292 0.21 -32.78 -10.87
CA ASP A 292 1.07 -33.75 -11.59
C ASP A 292 1.43 -33.33 -13.03
N LYS A 293 0.59 -32.54 -13.70
CA LYS A 293 0.81 -32.06 -15.07
C LYS A 293 1.65 -30.79 -15.14
N SER A 294 1.63 -29.97 -14.09
CA SER A 294 2.48 -28.78 -14.01
C SER A 294 3.92 -29.11 -13.63
N GLY A 295 4.19 -30.33 -13.17
CA GLY A 295 5.48 -30.72 -12.59
C GLY A 295 5.67 -30.20 -11.16
N THR A 296 6.91 -30.27 -10.68
CA THR A 296 7.28 -29.92 -9.30
C THR A 296 7.82 -28.49 -9.22
N TRP A 297 7.12 -27.62 -8.49
CA TRP A 297 7.48 -26.20 -8.35
C TRP A 297 8.17 -25.94 -7.02
N THR A 298 9.19 -25.08 -7.03
CA THR A 298 9.83 -24.59 -5.80
C THR A 298 9.25 -23.26 -5.31
N SER A 299 8.44 -22.60 -6.15
CA SER A 299 7.68 -21.40 -5.79
C SER A 299 6.85 -21.60 -4.52
N LYS A 300 6.77 -20.55 -3.71
CA LYS A 300 5.84 -20.48 -2.56
C LYS A 300 4.39 -20.27 -3.02
N GLY A 301 4.19 -19.71 -4.21
CA GLY A 301 2.89 -19.50 -4.81
C GLY A 301 2.33 -20.81 -5.35
N VAL A 302 1.00 -20.93 -5.37
CA VAL A 302 0.31 -22.16 -5.80
C VAL A 302 -0.17 -22.14 -7.26
N GLY A 303 0.15 -21.08 -8.01
CA GLY A 303 -0.35 -20.86 -9.38
C GLY A 303 -1.81 -20.42 -9.42
N LYS A 304 -2.59 -20.91 -10.40
CA LYS A 304 -4.05 -20.64 -10.53
C LYS A 304 -4.45 -19.17 -10.67
N TYR A 305 -3.72 -18.42 -11.49
CA TYR A 305 -3.87 -16.97 -11.64
C TYR A 305 -5.19 -16.52 -12.29
N LEU A 306 -5.96 -17.46 -12.86
CA LEU A 306 -7.28 -17.22 -13.45
C LEU A 306 -8.44 -17.74 -12.58
N GLU A 307 -8.16 -18.30 -11.39
CA GLU A 307 -9.19 -18.90 -10.52
C GLU A 307 -10.26 -17.90 -10.11
N GLY A 308 -11.51 -18.36 -10.07
CA GLY A 308 -12.69 -17.53 -9.80
C GLY A 308 -13.07 -16.59 -10.95
N GLY A 309 -12.30 -16.58 -12.05
CA GLY A 309 -12.56 -15.80 -13.24
C GLY A 309 -12.38 -14.29 -13.06
N LYS A 310 -12.66 -13.54 -14.13
CA LYS A 310 -12.45 -12.08 -14.18
C LYS A 310 -13.14 -11.32 -13.04
N ALA A 311 -14.33 -11.74 -12.62
CA ALA A 311 -15.08 -11.12 -11.54
C ALA A 311 -14.37 -11.25 -10.17
N ALA A 312 -13.67 -12.35 -9.91
CA ALA A 312 -12.83 -12.52 -8.72
C ALA A 312 -11.46 -11.81 -8.85
N GLY A 313 -11.16 -11.26 -10.04
CA GLY A 313 -9.90 -10.65 -10.38
C GLY A 313 -8.89 -11.62 -11.01
N GLY A 314 -9.33 -12.80 -11.45
CA GLY A 314 -8.51 -13.72 -12.23
C GLY A 314 -8.01 -13.05 -13.51
N GLN A 315 -6.70 -12.96 -13.64
CA GLN A 315 -6.02 -12.30 -14.75
C GLN A 315 -4.52 -12.60 -14.72
N ILE A 316 -3.96 -12.74 -15.93
CA ILE A 316 -2.51 -12.80 -16.17
C ILE A 316 -2.10 -11.63 -17.07
N VAL A 317 -1.04 -10.92 -16.68
CA VAL A 317 -0.40 -9.91 -17.52
C VAL A 317 0.91 -10.45 -18.08
N ASP A 318 1.10 -10.24 -19.37
CA ASP A 318 2.25 -10.68 -20.14
C ASP A 318 2.93 -9.47 -20.79
N GLN A 319 4.15 -9.18 -20.35
CA GLN A 319 4.89 -8.00 -20.77
C GLN A 319 6.28 -8.38 -21.27
N ARG A 320 6.82 -7.64 -22.23
CA ARG A 320 8.21 -7.80 -22.67
C ARG A 320 9.18 -7.56 -21.51
N PHE A 321 10.19 -8.40 -21.38
CA PHE A 321 11.28 -8.15 -20.44
C PHE A 321 12.22 -7.07 -20.97
N CYS A 322 12.44 -6.01 -20.17
CA CYS A 322 13.37 -4.93 -20.49
C CYS A 322 14.74 -5.19 -19.82
N PRO A 323 15.79 -5.59 -20.57
CA PRO A 323 17.06 -6.05 -19.99
C PRO A 323 17.81 -4.95 -19.24
N ARG A 324 17.56 -3.67 -19.56
CA ARG A 324 18.15 -2.51 -18.88
C ARG A 324 17.67 -2.31 -17.45
N ILE A 325 16.78 -3.17 -16.93
CA ILE A 325 16.44 -3.19 -15.50
C ILE A 325 17.69 -3.37 -14.62
N VAL A 326 18.73 -4.01 -15.16
CA VAL A 326 20.04 -4.13 -14.50
C VAL A 326 20.78 -2.80 -14.38
N GLU A 327 20.34 -1.71 -14.98
CA GLU A 327 20.91 -0.37 -14.83
C GLU A 327 20.25 0.42 -13.68
N GLY A 328 19.17 -0.12 -13.12
CA GLY A 328 18.37 0.50 -12.06
C GLY A 328 16.97 0.86 -12.54
N GLU A 329 16.11 1.22 -11.59
CA GLU A 329 14.74 1.66 -11.84
C GLU A 329 14.66 3.19 -11.73
N LEU A 330 14.04 3.83 -12.71
CA LEU A 330 13.64 5.24 -12.61
C LEU A 330 12.25 5.33 -12.01
N ARG A 331 12.12 6.05 -10.90
CA ARG A 331 10.84 6.35 -10.27
C ARG A 331 10.45 7.78 -10.59
N TYR A 332 9.25 8.00 -11.11
CA TYR A 332 8.75 9.32 -11.48
C TYR A 332 7.75 9.80 -10.44
N ASN A 333 8.19 10.72 -9.58
CA ASN A 333 7.33 11.32 -8.57
C ASN A 333 6.52 12.45 -9.22
N GLN A 334 5.20 12.36 -9.12
CA GLN A 334 4.28 13.31 -9.75
C GLN A 334 3.40 14.01 -8.72
N ILE A 335 3.12 15.29 -8.98
CA ILE A 335 2.08 16.07 -8.31
C ILE A 335 1.14 16.55 -9.42
N GLY A 336 -0.02 15.92 -9.53
CA GLY A 336 -0.92 16.20 -10.65
C GLY A 336 -0.34 15.67 -11.96
N ASP A 337 -0.21 16.56 -12.96
CA ASP A 337 0.38 16.28 -14.28
C ASP A 337 1.87 16.67 -14.37
N ALA A 338 2.47 17.15 -13.28
CA ALA A 338 3.87 17.56 -13.24
C ALA A 338 4.75 16.50 -12.57
N VAL A 339 5.86 16.16 -13.23
CA VAL A 339 6.96 15.38 -12.62
C VAL A 339 7.79 16.31 -11.76
N VAL A 340 7.87 16.02 -10.46
CA VAL A 340 8.60 16.82 -9.46
C VAL A 340 9.92 16.19 -9.03
N GLY A 341 10.16 14.94 -9.40
CA GLY A 341 11.42 14.25 -9.13
C GLY A 341 11.53 12.95 -9.90
N ILE A 342 12.77 12.62 -10.30
CA ILE A 342 13.11 11.36 -10.97
C ILE A 342 14.24 10.68 -10.19
N PRO A 343 13.98 10.15 -8.98
CA PRO A 343 14.97 9.33 -8.30
C PRO A 343 15.29 8.07 -9.10
N GLN A 344 16.58 7.74 -9.15
CA GLN A 344 17.07 6.44 -9.62
C GLN A 344 17.32 5.56 -8.41
N GLU A 345 16.69 4.39 -8.36
CA GLU A 345 17.02 3.38 -7.37
C GLU A 345 18.29 2.65 -7.81
N ALA A 346 19.41 2.96 -7.15
CA ALA A 346 20.72 2.38 -7.44
C ALA A 346 20.79 0.90 -6.99
N LYS A 347 21.67 0.14 -7.64
CA LYS A 347 21.90 -1.30 -7.36
C LYS A 347 22.18 -1.56 -5.88
N GLY A 348 21.36 -2.40 -5.25
CA GLY A 348 21.58 -2.86 -3.88
C GLY A 348 20.94 -4.21 -3.59
N GLY A 349 21.65 -5.30 -3.90
CA GLY A 349 21.54 -6.63 -3.27
C GLY A 349 20.17 -7.32 -3.27
N ARG A 350 20.03 -8.34 -4.14
CA ARG A 350 18.83 -9.11 -4.52
C ARG A 350 18.02 -8.40 -5.58
N TYR A 351 18.01 -9.00 -6.77
CA TYR A 351 17.37 -8.51 -7.99
C TYR A 351 15.94 -8.02 -7.77
N LEU A 352 15.23 -8.56 -6.76
CA LEU A 352 13.80 -8.38 -6.65
C LEU A 352 13.21 -7.91 -5.28
N GLY A 353 14.03 -7.47 -4.31
CA GLY A 353 13.54 -7.05 -2.99
C GLY A 353 12.68 -5.77 -2.93
N SER A 354 12.77 -4.91 -3.96
CA SER A 354 12.04 -3.63 -4.04
C SER A 354 10.90 -3.60 -5.05
N TRP A 355 10.44 -4.77 -5.54
CA TRP A 355 9.23 -4.92 -6.35
C TRP A 355 7.96 -4.75 -5.50
N ARG A 356 7.94 -3.69 -4.70
CA ARG A 356 6.72 -3.02 -4.25
C ARG A 356 6.20 -2.25 -5.47
N HIS A 357 5.55 -2.97 -6.40
CA HIS A 357 4.80 -2.36 -7.50
C HIS A 357 3.84 -1.32 -6.93
N TRP A 358 4.19 -0.06 -7.09
CA TRP A 358 3.25 1.04 -7.02
C TRP A 358 3.55 1.94 -8.21
N LEU A 359 2.64 2.00 -9.17
CA LEU A 359 2.50 3.25 -9.90
C LEU A 359 1.94 4.26 -8.88
N HIS A 360 2.81 5.00 -8.20
CA HIS A 360 2.39 6.14 -7.38
C HIS A 360 2.01 7.28 -8.33
N LEU A 361 0.87 7.15 -9.00
CA LEU A 361 0.24 8.23 -9.74
C LEU A 361 -0.77 8.91 -8.81
N HIS A 362 -0.32 9.91 -8.07
CA HIS A 362 -1.22 10.81 -7.37
C HIS A 362 -1.69 11.91 -8.35
N LEU A 363 -2.77 11.61 -9.07
CA LEU A 363 -3.47 12.58 -9.90
C LEU A 363 -4.19 13.61 -9.01
N LEU A 364 -3.51 14.71 -8.71
CA LEU A 364 -4.15 15.94 -8.23
C LEU A 364 -4.56 16.75 -9.46
N ARG A 365 -5.85 16.79 -9.80
CA ARG A 365 -6.35 17.77 -10.77
C ARG A 365 -6.39 19.14 -10.09
N PRO A 366 -5.77 20.19 -10.65
CA PRO A 366 -6.17 21.55 -10.34
C PRO A 366 -7.56 21.76 -10.96
N GLY A 367 -8.58 21.96 -10.12
CA GLY A 367 -9.86 22.42 -10.61
C GLY A 367 -9.68 23.79 -11.28
N ARG A 368 -9.99 23.88 -12.57
CA ARG A 368 -10.31 25.18 -13.18
C ARG A 368 -11.57 25.68 -12.49
N ALA A 369 -11.44 26.70 -11.66
CA ALA A 369 -12.56 27.59 -11.38
C ALA A 369 -12.95 28.22 -12.73
N GLN A 370 -14.13 27.85 -13.24
CA GLN A 370 -14.77 28.62 -14.30
C GLN A 370 -15.23 29.94 -13.68
N VAL A 371 -14.80 31.04 -14.27
CA VAL A 371 -15.56 32.30 -14.36
C VAL A 371 -16.16 32.33 -15.75
#